data_AF-A0A959A9F7-F1
#
_entry.id   AF-A0A959A9F7-F1
#
_cell.length_a   1.000
_cell.length_b   1.000
_cell.length_c   1.000
_cell.angle_alpha   90.00
_cell.angle_beta   90.00
_cell.angle_gamma   90.00
#
_symmetry.space_group_name_H-M   'P 1'
#
loop_
_entity.id
_entity.type
_entity.pdbx_description
1 polymer ?
#
loop_
_entity_poly.entity_id
_entity_poly.type
_entity_poly.pdbx_seq_one_letter_code
_entity_poly.pdbx_strand_id
1 'polypeptide(L)'
;PLIDLNTCIKSASCVKACPEQDILGIVDNGGTLIEASNCVGHGACFHSCPVEAISLVIGTEKRGAELPHINQHYESNIQGIYIAGELGGMGLIRNSVEQGQLAVENIAKAGLKKKYAGHDLIIVGAGPAGISASLMAKKLGLDFLTLEQDSIGGSIFNYPRSKIVMSAPMNLPLHGKAKLFGTSKTELLDLWYAVLSKNDIEIKEHTKVETIKPDGSGFKVTTSKGEEFRTQTILLAIGRRGSPRKLGIPGEQLEKVAYRMLEPERVVSQKVVIVGGGDSAVEAALALAERNEVILSYRKEKFWRIKQQNRERLSYFVAMNKLQVFYNSNLLKIESNKVQLQIGDDRPTDLENDLVYIFAGGELPMQFLKKTGVLVTERFGYTMRKYG
;
A
#
# COMPACT_ATOMS: atom_id res chain seq x y z
N PRO A 1 10.12 -5.60 13.34
CA PRO A 1 10.76 -4.55 14.17
C PRO A 1 12.08 -5.14 14.68
N LEU A 2 13.15 -4.37 14.71
CA LEU A 2 14.41 -4.76 15.34
C LEU A 2 14.48 -4.09 16.71
N ILE A 3 14.86 -4.85 17.74
CA ILE A 3 14.92 -4.35 19.11
C ILE A 3 16.38 -4.35 19.54
N ASP A 4 16.92 -3.18 19.84
CA ASP A 4 18.24 -3.01 20.46
C ASP A 4 18.13 -3.32 21.95
N LEU A 5 18.65 -4.48 22.34
CA LEU A 5 18.61 -4.96 23.73
C LEU A 5 19.47 -4.10 24.67
N ASN A 6 20.48 -3.38 24.15
CA ASN A 6 21.31 -2.51 24.99
C ASN A 6 20.58 -1.24 25.41
N THR A 7 19.64 -0.79 24.56
CA THR A 7 18.82 0.40 24.81
C THR A 7 17.48 0.03 25.44
N CYS A 8 17.02 -1.22 25.31
CA CYS A 8 15.71 -1.67 25.79
C CYS A 8 15.60 -1.65 27.32
N ILE A 9 14.74 -0.77 27.86
CA ILE A 9 14.46 -0.69 29.31
C ILE A 9 13.34 -1.62 29.79
N LYS A 10 12.90 -2.59 28.96
CA LYS A 10 11.91 -3.62 29.34
C LYS A 10 10.56 -3.07 29.82
N SER A 11 10.15 -1.88 29.37
CA SER A 11 8.89 -1.23 29.82
C SER A 11 7.61 -1.96 29.41
N ALA A 12 7.72 -2.94 28.50
CA ALA A 12 6.59 -3.61 27.84
C ALA A 12 5.62 -2.68 27.08
N SER A 13 5.95 -1.39 26.90
CA SER A 13 5.11 -0.43 26.17
C SER A 13 4.84 -0.90 24.75
N CYS A 14 5.85 -1.47 24.10
CA CYS A 14 5.77 -1.99 22.74
C CYS A 14 4.86 -3.21 22.60
N VAL A 15 4.83 -4.07 23.62
CA VAL A 15 3.94 -5.23 23.70
C VAL A 15 2.50 -4.76 23.84
N LYS A 16 2.23 -3.88 24.82
CA LYS A 16 0.90 -3.32 25.08
C LYS A 16 0.35 -2.51 23.90
N ALA A 17 1.22 -1.84 23.15
CA ALA A 17 0.82 -1.03 22.01
C ALA A 17 0.56 -1.83 20.71
N CYS A 18 0.93 -3.12 20.65
CA CYS A 18 0.74 -3.93 19.46
C CYS A 18 -0.72 -4.45 19.40
N PRO A 19 -1.55 -3.99 18.45
CA PRO A 19 -2.93 -4.43 18.33
C PRO A 19 -3.07 -5.87 17.83
N GLU A 20 -2.05 -6.40 17.14
CA GLU A 20 -2.06 -7.78 16.64
C GLU A 20 -1.85 -8.81 17.75
N GLN A 21 -1.36 -8.38 18.92
CA GLN A 21 -1.01 -9.22 20.08
C GLN A 21 0.01 -10.32 19.74
N ASP A 22 0.74 -10.83 20.73
CA ASP A 22 1.71 -11.94 20.58
C ASP A 22 2.83 -11.77 19.53
N ILE A 23 3.00 -10.59 18.93
CA ILE A 23 4.11 -10.28 18.01
C ILE A 23 5.39 -10.02 18.81
N LEU A 24 5.24 -9.40 19.97
CA LEU A 24 6.31 -8.90 20.83
C LEU A 24 6.11 -9.45 22.23
N GLY A 25 7.20 -9.85 22.87
CA GLY A 25 7.23 -10.26 24.26
C GLY A 25 8.39 -9.58 25.01
N ILE A 26 8.41 -9.73 26.32
CA ILE A 26 9.57 -9.42 27.15
C ILE A 26 10.10 -10.75 27.70
N VAL A 27 11.35 -11.08 27.39
CA VAL A 27 12.03 -12.29 27.90
C VAL A 27 13.41 -11.87 28.36
N ASP A 28 13.81 -12.28 29.57
CA ASP A 28 15.11 -12.12 30.24
C ASP A 28 15.92 -10.86 29.87
N ASN A 29 16.53 -10.84 28.68
CA ASN A 29 17.42 -9.78 28.18
C ASN A 29 16.73 -8.59 27.51
N GLY A 30 15.42 -8.60 27.28
CA GLY A 30 14.72 -7.44 26.75
C GLY A 30 13.44 -7.73 25.99
N GLY A 31 13.02 -6.76 25.19
CA GLY A 31 11.97 -6.97 24.20
C GLY A 31 12.43 -7.96 23.14
N THR A 32 11.60 -8.94 22.81
CA THR A 32 11.85 -9.94 21.77
C THR A 32 10.66 -10.05 20.83
N LEU A 33 10.90 -10.61 19.64
CA LEU A 33 9.84 -11.00 18.73
C LEU A 33 9.38 -12.42 19.10
N ILE A 34 8.07 -12.59 19.26
CA ILE A 34 7.46 -13.91 19.49
C ILE A 34 6.92 -14.40 18.14
N GLU A 35 5.77 -13.88 17.69
CA GLU A 35 5.21 -14.20 16.36
C GLU A 35 5.54 -13.13 15.31
N ALA A 36 6.83 -12.95 15.02
CA ALA A 36 7.30 -11.94 14.05
C ALA A 36 6.58 -12.01 12.69
N SER A 37 6.19 -13.22 12.26
CA SER A 37 5.55 -13.47 10.97
C SER A 37 4.13 -12.91 10.85
N ASN A 38 3.45 -12.71 11.99
CA ASN A 38 2.12 -12.12 12.08
C ASN A 38 2.15 -10.58 12.13
N CYS A 39 3.34 -9.99 12.21
CA CYS A 39 3.49 -8.54 12.23
C CYS A 39 3.03 -7.91 10.92
N VAL A 40 1.97 -7.11 10.97
CA VAL A 40 1.45 -6.38 9.80
C VAL A 40 2.18 -5.05 9.54
N GLY A 41 3.19 -4.71 10.35
CA GLY A 41 4.04 -3.54 10.14
C GLY A 41 3.38 -2.21 10.50
N HIS A 42 2.45 -2.18 11.46
CA HIS A 42 1.77 -0.95 11.88
C HIS A 42 2.69 0.04 12.63
N GLY A 43 3.83 -0.40 13.17
CA GLY A 43 4.80 0.49 13.81
C GLY A 43 4.39 1.03 15.19
N ALA A 44 3.26 0.60 15.76
CA ALA A 44 2.84 1.06 17.09
C ALA A 44 3.88 0.74 18.17
N CYS A 45 4.54 -0.42 18.08
CA CYS A 45 5.65 -0.79 18.95
C CYS A 45 6.81 0.22 18.87
N PHE A 46 7.17 0.64 17.66
CA PHE A 46 8.19 1.65 17.41
C PHE A 46 7.83 3.01 18.02
N HIS A 47 6.60 3.50 17.80
CA HIS A 47 6.17 4.78 18.35
C HIS A 47 6.01 4.78 19.88
N SER A 48 5.56 3.67 20.45
CA SER A 48 5.35 3.51 21.90
C SER A 48 6.63 3.30 22.72
N CYS A 49 7.76 3.01 22.06
CA CYS A 49 9.02 2.77 22.77
C CYS A 49 9.53 4.08 23.38
N PRO A 50 9.63 4.20 24.72
CA PRO A 50 10.00 5.45 25.37
C PRO A 50 11.49 5.80 25.19
N VAL A 51 12.31 4.79 24.89
CA VAL A 51 13.78 4.89 24.77
C VAL A 51 14.27 4.56 23.37
N GLU A 52 13.35 4.42 22.41
CA GLU A 52 13.69 4.23 20.99
C GLU A 52 14.54 2.99 20.68
N ALA A 53 14.51 2.01 21.57
CA ALA A 53 15.14 0.71 21.37
C ALA A 53 14.56 -0.06 20.18
N ILE A 54 13.43 0.35 19.62
CA ILE A 54 12.80 -0.31 18.49
C ILE A 54 13.08 0.49 17.23
N SER A 55 13.51 -0.20 16.19
CA SER A 55 13.60 0.31 14.84
C SER A 55 12.76 -0.51 13.87
N LEU A 56 12.28 0.11 12.79
CA LEU A 56 11.51 -0.59 11.77
C LEU A 56 12.42 -1.01 10.62
N VAL A 57 12.52 -2.32 10.41
CA VAL A 57 13.26 -2.88 9.29
C VAL A 57 12.34 -2.96 8.07
N ILE A 58 12.70 -2.27 7.00
CA ILE A 58 12.02 -2.38 5.71
C ILE A 58 12.80 -3.36 4.82
N GLY A 59 12.07 -4.32 4.24
CA GLY A 59 12.67 -5.44 3.52
C GLY A 59 13.11 -6.56 4.45
N THR A 60 13.79 -7.56 3.91
CA THR A 60 14.53 -8.57 4.69
C THR A 60 16.00 -8.54 4.28
N GLU A 61 16.88 -9.17 5.04
CA GLU A 61 18.30 -9.31 4.68
C GLU A 61 18.51 -9.90 3.28
N LYS A 62 17.59 -10.77 2.84
CA LYS A 62 17.63 -11.45 1.54
C LYS A 62 16.75 -10.80 0.46
N ARG A 63 15.93 -9.82 0.82
CA ARG A 63 14.98 -9.17 -0.10
C ARG A 63 14.96 -7.68 0.17
N GLY A 64 15.67 -6.95 -0.69
CA GLY A 64 15.67 -5.51 -0.69
C GLY A 64 14.28 -4.93 -0.92
N ALA A 65 14.06 -3.75 -0.36
CA ALA A 65 12.94 -2.90 -0.73
C ALA A 65 13.52 -1.68 -1.46
N GLU A 66 13.07 -1.45 -2.69
CA GLU A 66 13.32 -0.20 -3.37
C GLU A 66 12.58 0.91 -2.61
N LEU A 67 13.33 1.90 -2.13
CA LEU A 67 12.79 3.02 -1.36
C LEU A 67 13.39 4.33 -1.86
N PRO A 68 12.57 5.37 -2.07
CA PRO A 68 13.11 6.69 -2.28
C PRO A 68 13.85 7.16 -1.02
N HIS A 69 14.88 7.98 -1.23
CA HIS A 69 15.56 8.65 -0.12
C HIS A 69 14.68 9.78 0.37
N ILE A 70 14.28 9.70 1.63
CA ILE A 70 13.51 10.74 2.32
C ILE A 70 14.21 11.08 3.63
N ASN A 71 14.23 12.36 3.99
CA ASN A 71 14.70 12.80 5.30
C ASN A 71 13.56 12.74 6.35
N GLN A 72 13.88 13.07 7.59
CA GLN A 72 12.92 13.14 8.72
C GLN A 72 11.74 14.11 8.49
N HIS A 73 11.85 15.02 7.53
CA HIS A 73 10.82 15.97 7.16
C HIS A 73 9.95 15.49 5.99
N TYR A 74 10.12 14.23 5.55
CA TYR A 74 9.47 13.62 4.39
C TYR A 74 9.92 14.22 3.05
N GLU A 75 10.97 15.04 3.04
CA GLU A 75 11.52 15.63 1.81
C GLU A 75 12.49 14.65 1.14
N SER A 76 12.41 14.56 -0.18
CA SER A 76 13.29 13.71 -0.99
C SER A 76 14.68 14.32 -1.15
N ASN A 77 15.53 13.70 -1.98
CA ASN A 77 16.81 14.28 -2.39
C ASN A 77 16.65 15.55 -3.27
N ILE A 78 15.43 15.89 -3.68
CA ILE A 78 15.12 17.11 -4.42
C ILE A 78 14.37 18.04 -3.49
N GLN A 79 14.96 19.21 -3.24
CA GLN A 79 14.34 20.25 -2.42
C GLN A 79 12.96 20.63 -2.98
N GLY A 80 11.94 20.67 -2.13
CA GLY A 80 10.56 20.97 -2.52
C GLY A 80 9.74 19.77 -3.02
N ILE A 81 10.32 18.58 -3.15
CA ILE A 81 9.59 17.34 -3.43
C ILE A 81 9.56 16.47 -2.18
N TYR A 82 8.35 16.26 -1.66
CA TYR A 82 8.06 15.47 -0.47
C TYR A 82 7.39 14.14 -0.85
N ILE A 83 7.49 13.13 0.02
CA ILE A 83 6.99 11.78 -0.23
C ILE A 83 6.30 11.25 1.04
N ALA A 84 5.08 10.76 0.90
CA ALA A 84 4.32 10.19 2.01
C ALA A 84 3.54 8.92 1.63
N GLY A 85 3.12 8.16 2.64
CA GLY A 85 2.33 6.95 2.50
C GLY A 85 3.16 5.70 2.18
N GLU A 86 2.55 4.74 1.48
CA GLU A 86 3.19 3.45 1.16
C GLU A 86 4.53 3.64 0.43
N LEU A 87 4.68 4.69 -0.37
CA LEU A 87 5.93 4.99 -1.07
C LEU A 87 7.12 5.14 -0.10
N GLY A 88 6.91 5.79 1.05
CA GLY A 88 7.91 6.01 2.11
C GLY A 88 8.20 4.80 3.00
N GLY A 89 7.56 3.63 2.80
CA GLY A 89 7.88 2.41 3.55
C GLY A 89 6.78 1.87 4.45
N MET A 90 5.74 2.67 4.74
CA MET A 90 4.68 2.27 5.69
C MET A 90 3.31 2.32 4.98
N GLY A 91 2.79 1.14 4.64
CA GLY A 91 1.60 1.00 3.80
C GLY A 91 0.25 0.97 4.52
N LEU A 92 0.21 1.13 5.85
CA LEU A 92 -1.07 1.15 6.57
C LEU A 92 -1.78 2.48 6.39
N ILE A 93 -3.12 2.42 6.38
CA ILE A 93 -4.00 3.58 6.16
C ILE A 93 -3.73 4.66 7.22
N ARG A 94 -3.71 4.28 8.51
CA ARG A 94 -3.42 5.22 9.61
C ARG A 94 -2.06 5.89 9.44
N ASN A 95 -1.01 5.11 9.19
CA ASN A 95 0.34 5.66 9.04
C ASN A 95 0.42 6.58 7.82
N SER A 96 -0.25 6.20 6.72
CA SER A 96 -0.33 7.03 5.52
C SER A 96 -1.01 8.38 5.81
N VAL A 97 -2.11 8.35 6.57
CA VAL A 97 -2.82 9.55 7.01
C VAL A 97 -1.92 10.44 7.87
N GLU A 98 -1.24 9.88 8.87
CA GLU A 98 -0.32 10.64 9.75
C GLU A 98 0.85 11.24 8.96
N GLN A 99 1.45 10.49 8.04
CA GLN A 99 2.56 10.99 7.20
C GLN A 99 2.14 12.11 6.26
N GLY A 100 0.95 12.02 5.66
CA GLY A 100 0.41 13.08 4.81
C GLY A 100 0.28 14.41 5.58
N GLN A 101 -0.12 14.36 6.85
CA GLN A 101 -0.22 15.54 7.72
C GLN A 101 1.15 16.13 7.98
N LEU A 102 2.08 15.30 8.47
CA LEU A 102 3.42 15.73 8.85
C LEU A 102 4.20 16.29 7.66
N ALA A 103 4.07 15.70 6.47
CA ALA A 103 4.70 16.22 5.26
C ALA A 103 4.24 17.64 4.93
N VAL A 104 2.92 17.90 4.99
CA VAL A 104 2.36 19.24 4.71
C VAL A 104 2.72 20.25 5.80
N GLU A 105 2.75 19.83 7.07
CA GLU A 105 3.26 20.69 8.15
C GLU A 105 4.72 21.09 7.94
N ASN A 106 5.56 20.16 7.46
CA ASN A 106 6.96 20.45 7.15
C ASN A 106 7.11 21.36 5.94
N ILE A 107 6.28 21.17 4.89
CA ILE A 107 6.21 22.10 3.74
C ILE A 107 5.91 23.52 4.22
N ALA A 108 4.89 23.69 5.06
CA ALA A 108 4.51 25.01 5.58
C ALA A 108 5.63 25.64 6.44
N LYS A 109 6.34 24.84 7.25
CA LYS A 109 7.46 25.30 8.09
C LYS A 109 8.70 25.66 7.28
N ALA A 110 8.97 24.97 6.17
CA ALA A 110 10.12 25.26 5.31
C ALA A 110 10.04 26.66 4.67
N GLY A 111 8.82 27.21 4.56
CA GLY A 111 8.56 28.56 4.09
C GLY A 111 8.32 28.62 2.58
N LEU A 112 7.13 29.08 2.19
CA LEU A 112 6.72 29.26 0.79
C LEU A 112 6.92 30.72 0.35
N LYS A 113 7.23 30.94 -0.92
CA LYS A 113 7.35 32.29 -1.48
C LYS A 113 5.96 32.89 -1.70
N LYS A 114 5.71 34.06 -1.13
CA LYS A 114 4.40 34.74 -1.16
C LYS A 114 3.88 35.20 -2.54
N LYS A 115 4.70 35.18 -3.60
CA LYS A 115 4.37 35.70 -4.94
C LYS A 115 4.71 34.72 -6.07
N TYR A 116 4.55 33.42 -5.84
CA TYR A 116 4.75 32.44 -6.90
C TYR A 116 3.54 32.40 -7.85
N ALA A 117 3.79 32.35 -9.16
CA ALA A 117 2.76 32.26 -10.18
C ALA A 117 2.33 30.79 -10.38
N GLY A 118 1.63 30.24 -9.40
CA GLY A 118 1.12 28.86 -9.34
C GLY A 118 0.73 28.48 -7.92
N HIS A 119 0.41 27.20 -7.69
CA HIS A 119 0.03 26.71 -6.37
C HIS A 119 1.21 26.70 -5.39
N ASP A 120 0.91 26.74 -4.09
CA ASP A 120 1.91 26.47 -3.06
C ASP A 120 2.31 24.99 -3.06
N LEU A 121 1.33 24.11 -3.27
CA LEU A 121 1.48 22.66 -3.19
C LEU A 121 0.63 21.93 -4.24
N ILE A 122 1.26 21.00 -4.98
CA ILE A 122 0.51 19.97 -5.72
C ILE A 122 0.69 18.63 -5.02
N ILE A 123 -0.44 17.99 -4.69
CA ILE A 123 -0.48 16.65 -4.10
C ILE A 123 -0.79 15.65 -5.22
N VAL A 124 0.08 14.67 -5.41
CA VAL A 124 -0.09 13.63 -6.44
C VAL A 124 -0.52 12.32 -5.77
N GLY A 125 -1.77 11.92 -6.02
CA GLY A 125 -2.44 10.75 -5.46
C GLY A 125 -3.42 11.12 -4.36
N ALA A 126 -4.64 10.57 -4.42
CA ALA A 126 -5.73 10.73 -3.46
C ALA A 126 -6.01 9.43 -2.68
N GLY A 127 -4.96 8.69 -2.35
CA GLY A 127 -5.01 7.68 -1.30
C GLY A 127 -5.08 8.31 0.11
N PRO A 128 -5.03 7.51 1.18
CA PRO A 128 -5.12 8.01 2.55
C PRO A 128 -4.12 9.12 2.89
N ALA A 129 -2.89 9.03 2.40
CA ALA A 129 -1.87 10.08 2.59
C ALA A 129 -2.24 11.38 1.88
N GLY A 130 -2.70 11.30 0.62
CA GLY A 130 -3.06 12.48 -0.18
C GLY A 130 -4.33 13.18 0.30
N ILE A 131 -5.34 12.42 0.72
CA ILE A 131 -6.57 12.96 1.31
C ILE A 131 -6.24 13.70 2.61
N SER A 132 -5.46 13.06 3.48
CA SER A 132 -5.03 13.65 4.74
C SER A 132 -4.16 14.90 4.53
N ALA A 133 -3.26 14.87 3.56
CA ALA A 133 -2.47 16.02 3.14
C ALA A 133 -3.33 17.17 2.62
N SER A 134 -4.37 16.87 1.82
CA SER A 134 -5.31 17.88 1.30
C SER A 134 -6.05 18.58 2.45
N LEU A 135 -6.54 17.80 3.43
CA LEU A 135 -7.18 18.33 4.64
C LEU A 135 -6.21 19.20 5.45
N MET A 136 -4.95 18.79 5.57
CA MET A 136 -3.94 19.58 6.28
C MET A 136 -3.58 20.87 5.53
N ALA A 137 -3.43 20.81 4.20
CA ALA A 137 -3.13 21.97 3.37
C ALA A 137 -4.25 23.02 3.48
N LYS A 138 -5.51 22.57 3.43
CA LYS A 138 -6.69 23.42 3.69
C LYS A 138 -6.66 24.02 5.09
N LYS A 139 -6.35 23.22 6.12
CA LYS A 139 -6.27 23.69 7.53
C LYS A 139 -5.21 24.79 7.71
N LEU A 140 -4.09 24.70 6.98
CA LEU A 140 -2.99 25.67 7.02
C LEU A 140 -3.18 26.84 6.04
N GLY A 141 -4.27 26.86 5.26
CA GLY A 141 -4.58 27.94 4.31
C GLY A 141 -3.64 27.99 3.11
N LEU A 142 -3.05 26.86 2.70
CA LEU A 142 -2.22 26.79 1.49
C LEU A 142 -3.07 26.80 0.23
N ASP A 143 -2.57 27.40 -0.85
CA ASP A 143 -3.12 27.20 -2.19
C ASP A 143 -2.64 25.85 -2.75
N PHE A 144 -3.54 24.89 -2.92
CA PHE A 144 -3.16 23.54 -3.34
C PHE A 144 -4.11 22.93 -4.37
N LEU A 145 -3.56 21.96 -5.10
CA LEU A 145 -4.32 21.11 -6.03
C LEU A 145 -3.95 19.64 -5.80
N THR A 146 -4.97 18.78 -5.74
CA THR A 146 -4.78 17.33 -5.59
C THR A 146 -5.17 16.62 -6.89
N LEU A 147 -4.23 15.84 -7.44
CA LEU A 147 -4.39 15.11 -8.71
C LEU A 147 -4.42 13.60 -8.46
N GLU A 148 -5.46 12.91 -8.89
CA GLU A 148 -5.59 11.45 -8.76
C GLU A 148 -5.77 10.82 -10.14
N GLN A 149 -5.03 9.75 -10.43
CA GLN A 149 -5.06 9.09 -11.73
C GLN A 149 -6.35 8.29 -11.99
N ASP A 150 -6.97 7.78 -10.93
CA ASP A 150 -8.14 6.91 -10.97
C ASP A 150 -9.26 7.56 -10.14
N SER A 151 -9.57 7.01 -8.96
CA SER A 151 -10.60 7.52 -8.06
C SER A 151 -10.11 7.71 -6.61
N ILE A 152 -10.85 8.51 -5.84
CA ILE A 152 -10.61 8.80 -4.43
C ILE A 152 -10.49 7.51 -3.61
N GLY A 153 -9.51 7.50 -2.70
CA GLY A 153 -9.17 6.35 -1.85
C GLY A 153 -8.02 5.50 -2.39
N GLY A 154 -7.61 5.71 -3.65
CA GLY A 154 -6.47 5.03 -4.27
C GLY A 154 -6.59 3.50 -4.21
N SER A 155 -5.61 2.82 -3.61
CA SER A 155 -5.62 1.35 -3.48
C SER A 155 -6.87 0.80 -2.79
N ILE A 156 -7.48 1.57 -1.87
CA ILE A 156 -8.67 1.13 -1.13
C ILE A 156 -9.88 1.03 -2.05
N PHE A 157 -9.99 1.92 -3.03
CA PHE A 157 -11.05 1.87 -4.05
C PHE A 157 -11.06 0.55 -4.81
N ASN A 158 -9.92 -0.13 -4.89
CA ASN A 158 -9.75 -1.37 -5.64
C ASN A 158 -9.93 -2.64 -4.81
N TYR A 159 -10.25 -2.51 -3.52
CA TYR A 159 -10.56 -3.66 -2.67
C TYR A 159 -11.96 -4.23 -2.95
N PRO A 160 -12.21 -5.51 -2.61
CA PRO A 160 -13.56 -6.06 -2.63
C PRO A 160 -14.52 -5.20 -1.81
N ARG A 161 -15.78 -5.07 -2.27
CA ARG A 161 -16.79 -4.20 -1.64
C ARG A 161 -17.00 -4.47 -0.15
N SER A 162 -17.04 -5.75 0.23
CA SER A 162 -17.26 -6.21 1.61
C SER A 162 -15.98 -6.27 2.46
N LYS A 163 -14.82 -5.87 1.92
CA LYS A 163 -13.55 -5.98 2.64
C LYS A 163 -13.54 -5.04 3.85
N ILE A 164 -13.18 -5.59 5.00
CA ILE A 164 -12.85 -4.83 6.20
C ILE A 164 -11.41 -4.30 6.09
N VAL A 165 -11.25 -2.99 6.23
CA VAL A 165 -10.00 -2.27 5.90
C VAL A 165 -9.38 -1.56 7.10
N MET A 166 -10.16 -1.26 8.13
CA MET A 166 -9.70 -0.54 9.32
C MET A 166 -10.09 -1.28 10.60
N SER A 167 -9.10 -1.42 11.48
CA SER A 167 -9.25 -1.99 12.83
C SER A 167 -8.87 -1.00 13.94
N ALA A 168 -8.40 0.20 13.60
CA ALA A 168 -7.93 1.19 14.56
C ALA A 168 -8.38 2.61 14.19
N PRO A 169 -8.63 3.48 15.19
CA PRO A 169 -8.99 4.88 14.94
C PRO A 169 -7.82 5.68 14.37
N MET A 170 -8.14 6.77 13.68
CA MET A 170 -7.17 7.74 13.18
C MET A 170 -7.67 9.17 13.39
N ASN A 171 -6.75 10.13 13.38
CA ASN A 171 -7.08 11.55 13.46
C ASN A 171 -6.97 12.18 12.07
N LEU A 172 -8.00 12.90 11.66
CA LEU A 172 -8.08 13.58 10.37
C LEU A 172 -8.10 15.10 10.60
N PRO A 173 -7.30 15.88 9.85
CA PRO A 173 -7.39 17.33 9.92
C PRO A 173 -8.81 17.78 9.52
N LEU A 174 -9.32 18.84 10.15
CA LEU A 174 -10.66 19.40 9.90
C LEU A 174 -11.86 18.45 10.15
N HIS A 175 -11.62 17.27 10.73
CA HIS A 175 -12.67 16.33 11.12
C HIS A 175 -12.51 15.83 12.57
N GLY A 176 -11.27 15.62 13.02
CA GLY A 176 -10.95 15.07 14.33
C GLY A 176 -10.79 13.55 14.33
N LYS A 177 -11.08 12.92 15.47
CA LYS A 177 -10.85 11.48 15.68
C LYS A 177 -11.95 10.64 15.00
N ALA A 178 -11.60 9.99 13.90
CA ALA A 178 -12.43 8.98 13.24
C ALA A 178 -12.31 7.64 13.98
N LYS A 179 -13.41 7.18 14.59
CA LYS A 179 -13.49 5.89 15.29
C LYS A 179 -13.81 4.79 14.28
N LEU A 180 -12.79 4.04 13.85
CA LEU A 180 -12.91 3.04 12.80
C LEU A 180 -12.48 1.68 13.35
N PHE A 181 -13.46 0.83 13.62
CA PHE A 181 -13.28 -0.53 14.11
C PHE A 181 -14.10 -1.46 13.24
N GLY A 182 -13.46 -2.43 12.58
CA GLY A 182 -14.15 -3.34 11.68
C GLY A 182 -14.80 -2.63 10.49
N THR A 183 -14.28 -1.46 10.08
CA THR A 183 -14.88 -0.64 9.02
C THR A 183 -14.65 -1.26 7.65
N SER A 184 -15.71 -1.32 6.87
CA SER A 184 -15.69 -1.76 5.47
C SER A 184 -15.03 -0.74 4.54
N LYS A 185 -14.64 -1.20 3.35
CA LYS A 185 -14.17 -0.32 2.27
C LYS A 185 -15.16 0.82 1.99
N THR A 186 -16.45 0.49 1.87
CA THR A 186 -17.50 1.45 1.49
C THR A 186 -17.62 2.56 2.52
N GLU A 187 -17.75 2.21 3.80
CA GLU A 187 -17.84 3.20 4.90
C GLU A 187 -16.60 4.10 4.97
N LEU A 188 -15.42 3.57 4.68
CA LEU A 188 -14.19 4.38 4.65
C LEU A 188 -14.18 5.36 3.47
N LEU A 189 -14.64 4.94 2.29
CA LEU A 189 -14.77 5.83 1.14
C LEU A 189 -15.83 6.91 1.40
N ASP A 190 -16.97 6.55 1.99
CA ASP A 190 -18.02 7.50 2.35
C ASP A 190 -17.49 8.55 3.33
N LEU A 191 -16.68 8.14 4.32
CA LEU A 191 -15.98 9.06 5.20
C LEU A 191 -15.07 10.01 4.41
N TRP A 192 -14.31 9.52 3.43
CA TRP A 192 -13.45 10.35 2.57
C TRP A 192 -14.23 11.40 1.81
N TYR A 193 -15.30 11.01 1.13
CA TYR A 193 -16.17 11.95 0.42
C TYR A 193 -16.79 12.97 1.38
N ALA A 194 -17.29 12.52 2.54
CA ALA A 194 -17.90 13.40 3.52
C ALA A 194 -16.94 14.45 4.08
N VAL A 195 -15.68 14.06 4.40
CA VAL A 195 -14.70 15.03 4.93
C VAL A 195 -14.18 15.98 3.88
N LEU A 196 -14.02 15.54 2.62
CA LEU A 196 -13.59 16.42 1.52
C LEU A 196 -14.69 17.44 1.19
N SER A 197 -15.93 16.96 1.02
CA SER A 197 -17.08 17.80 0.71
C SER A 197 -17.38 18.81 1.83
N LYS A 198 -17.36 18.39 3.10
CA LYS A 198 -17.59 19.29 4.24
C LYS A 198 -16.58 20.45 4.33
N ASN A 199 -15.40 20.28 3.76
CA ASN A 199 -14.32 21.26 3.82
C ASN A 199 -14.05 21.97 2.49
N ASP A 200 -14.94 21.81 1.51
CA ASP A 200 -14.81 22.38 0.16
C ASP A 200 -13.43 22.09 -0.43
N ILE A 201 -13.06 20.81 -0.43
CA ILE A 201 -11.82 20.31 -1.03
C ILE A 201 -12.20 19.49 -2.26
N GLU A 202 -11.80 19.99 -3.42
CA GLU A 202 -11.94 19.28 -4.68
C GLU A 202 -10.67 18.46 -4.98
N ILE A 203 -10.87 17.21 -5.43
CA ILE A 203 -9.79 16.35 -5.93
C ILE A 203 -10.04 16.14 -7.41
N LYS A 204 -9.03 16.40 -8.23
CA LYS A 204 -9.11 16.20 -9.67
C LYS A 204 -8.82 14.74 -10.02
N GLU A 205 -9.87 13.93 -10.04
CA GLU A 205 -9.82 12.51 -10.44
C GLU A 205 -9.49 12.35 -11.93
N HIS A 206 -9.20 11.12 -12.36
CA HIS A 206 -8.84 10.77 -13.74
C HIS A 206 -7.75 11.66 -14.37
N THR A 207 -6.80 12.11 -13.55
CA THR A 207 -5.75 13.07 -13.88
C THR A 207 -4.39 12.49 -13.47
N LYS A 208 -3.89 11.57 -14.30
CA LYS A 208 -2.58 10.95 -14.09
C LYS A 208 -1.47 11.95 -14.39
N VAL A 209 -0.59 12.19 -13.40
CA VAL A 209 0.64 12.97 -13.59
C VAL A 209 1.67 12.13 -14.34
N GLU A 210 2.17 12.64 -15.46
CA GLU A 210 3.16 11.96 -16.31
C GLU A 210 4.58 12.48 -16.07
N THR A 211 4.74 13.80 -15.91
CA THR A 211 6.06 14.40 -15.69
C THR A 211 6.02 15.51 -14.67
N ILE A 212 7.12 15.62 -13.92
CA ILE A 212 7.43 16.72 -13.02
C ILE A 212 8.81 17.22 -13.43
N LYS A 213 8.92 18.51 -13.74
CA LYS A 213 10.19 19.14 -14.14
C LYS A 213 10.43 20.41 -13.32
N PRO A 214 11.68 20.75 -12.98
CA PRO A 214 12.01 22.05 -12.41
C PRO A 214 11.54 23.18 -13.32
N ASP A 215 10.96 24.23 -12.74
CA ASP A 215 10.53 25.44 -13.44
C ASP A 215 10.83 26.68 -12.56
N GLY A 216 11.96 27.33 -12.83
CA GLY A 216 12.47 28.44 -12.03
C GLY A 216 12.72 28.03 -10.58
N SER A 217 11.96 28.60 -9.65
CA SER A 217 12.04 28.25 -8.22
C SER A 217 10.95 27.29 -7.73
N GLY A 218 10.26 26.62 -8.65
CA GLY A 218 9.26 25.61 -8.35
C GLY A 218 9.30 24.51 -9.40
N PHE A 219 8.12 23.98 -9.74
CA PHE A 219 7.96 22.83 -10.61
C PHE A 219 6.82 23.04 -11.59
N LYS A 220 6.99 22.47 -12.78
CA LYS A 220 5.93 22.25 -13.74
C LYS A 220 5.50 20.78 -13.73
N VAL A 221 4.20 20.56 -13.55
CA VAL A 221 3.55 19.24 -13.52
C VAL A 221 2.73 19.09 -14.80
N THR A 222 2.98 18.04 -15.57
CA THR A 222 2.23 17.74 -16.81
C THR A 222 1.46 16.43 -16.65
N THR A 223 0.19 16.43 -17.01
CA THR A 223 -0.69 15.26 -16.94
C THR A 223 -0.69 14.46 -18.24
N SER A 224 -1.19 13.22 -18.20
CA SER A 224 -1.39 12.36 -19.38
C SER A 224 -2.34 12.94 -20.43
N LYS A 225 -3.19 13.89 -20.03
CA LYS A 225 -4.12 14.63 -20.91
C LYS A 225 -3.51 15.91 -21.48
N GLY A 226 -2.24 16.20 -21.17
CA GLY A 226 -1.51 17.38 -21.65
C GLY A 226 -1.74 18.66 -20.83
N GLU A 227 -2.45 18.59 -19.72
CA GLU A 227 -2.66 19.74 -18.83
C GLU A 227 -1.36 20.07 -18.08
N GLU A 228 -1.06 21.37 -17.91
CA GLU A 228 0.12 21.83 -17.21
C GLU A 228 -0.25 22.67 -15.98
N PHE A 229 0.40 22.39 -14.85
CA PHE A 229 0.26 23.13 -13.60
C PHE A 229 1.62 23.58 -13.09
N ARG A 230 1.66 24.74 -12.42
CA ARG A 230 2.85 25.25 -11.74
C ARG A 230 2.67 25.18 -10.23
N THR A 231 3.73 24.83 -9.52
CA THR A 231 3.71 24.74 -8.05
C THR A 231 5.07 25.02 -7.43
N GLN A 232 5.11 25.54 -6.20
CA GLN A 232 6.35 25.68 -5.44
C GLN A 232 6.85 24.34 -4.91
N THR A 233 5.93 23.52 -4.42
CA THR A 233 6.25 22.23 -3.79
C THR A 233 5.34 21.13 -4.30
N ILE A 234 5.81 19.89 -4.15
CA ILE A 234 5.09 18.69 -4.57
C ILE A 234 5.08 17.70 -3.42
N LEU A 235 3.93 17.08 -3.17
CA LEU A 235 3.83 15.90 -2.32
C LEU A 235 3.45 14.68 -3.17
N LEU A 236 4.35 13.71 -3.26
CA LEU A 236 4.10 12.42 -3.91
C LEU A 236 3.45 11.46 -2.89
N ALA A 237 2.13 11.26 -3.04
CA ALA A 237 1.30 10.37 -2.24
C ALA A 237 0.73 9.20 -3.06
N ILE A 238 1.48 8.76 -4.08
CA ILE A 238 1.06 7.82 -5.13
C ILE A 238 1.04 6.33 -4.72
N GLY A 239 1.49 6.00 -3.51
CA GLY A 239 1.55 4.61 -3.02
C GLY A 239 2.45 3.69 -3.86
N ARG A 240 2.26 2.36 -3.74
CA ARG A 240 3.00 1.34 -4.54
C ARG A 240 2.10 0.45 -5.40
N ARG A 241 0.78 0.58 -5.25
CA ARG A 241 -0.20 -0.37 -5.81
C ARG A 241 -1.02 0.20 -6.97
N GLY A 242 -0.73 1.44 -7.39
CA GLY A 242 -1.42 2.05 -8.54
C GLY A 242 -1.28 1.22 -9.82
N SER A 243 -0.13 0.55 -9.98
CA SER A 243 0.15 -0.36 -11.10
C SER A 243 0.36 -1.78 -10.57
N PRO A 244 -0.54 -2.73 -10.86
CA PRO A 244 -0.33 -4.12 -10.49
C PRO A 244 0.88 -4.68 -11.24
N ARG A 245 1.63 -5.57 -10.59
CA ARG A 245 2.73 -6.29 -11.22
C ARG A 245 2.17 -7.23 -12.28
N LYS A 246 2.57 -6.99 -13.53
CA LYS A 246 2.31 -7.89 -14.65
C LYS A 246 3.27 -9.07 -14.61
N LEU A 247 2.81 -10.23 -15.06
CA LEU A 247 3.59 -11.45 -15.24
C LEU A 247 4.39 -11.41 -16.54
N GLY A 248 3.96 -10.63 -17.53
CA GLY A 248 4.66 -10.51 -18.82
C GLY A 248 4.49 -11.76 -19.69
N ILE A 249 3.40 -12.49 -19.51
CA ILE A 249 3.15 -13.77 -20.20
C ILE A 249 2.17 -13.62 -21.36
N PRO A 250 2.23 -14.48 -22.39
CA PRO A 250 1.26 -14.43 -23.48
C PRO A 250 -0.18 -14.66 -23.00
N GLY A 251 -1.09 -13.78 -23.44
CA GLY A 251 -2.52 -13.85 -23.11
C GLY A 251 -2.93 -13.08 -21.85
N GLU A 252 -1.99 -12.46 -21.15
CA GLU A 252 -2.25 -11.61 -19.98
C GLU A 252 -3.15 -10.40 -20.27
N GLN A 253 -3.27 -10.01 -21.55
CA GLN A 253 -4.11 -8.90 -22.02
C GLN A 253 -5.57 -9.29 -22.33
N LEU A 254 -5.93 -10.57 -22.21
CA LEU A 254 -7.29 -11.03 -22.48
C LEU A 254 -8.29 -10.46 -21.46
N GLU A 255 -9.54 -10.24 -21.87
CA GLU A 255 -10.60 -9.64 -21.03
C GLU A 255 -10.91 -10.48 -19.77
N LYS A 256 -10.68 -11.79 -19.82
CA LYS A 256 -10.83 -12.71 -18.68
C LYS A 256 -9.77 -12.55 -17.59
N VAL A 257 -8.77 -11.70 -17.80
CA VAL A 257 -7.65 -11.48 -16.88
C VAL A 257 -7.85 -10.17 -16.12
N ALA A 258 -7.92 -10.26 -14.80
CA ALA A 258 -8.09 -9.12 -13.92
C ALA A 258 -7.01 -9.07 -12.83
N TYR A 259 -6.64 -7.85 -12.43
CA TYR A 259 -5.67 -7.61 -11.34
C TYR A 259 -6.33 -7.08 -10.07
N ARG A 260 -7.66 -6.94 -10.11
CA ARG A 260 -8.51 -6.39 -9.07
C ARG A 260 -9.77 -7.25 -9.03
N MET A 261 -10.32 -7.42 -7.83
CA MET A 261 -11.56 -8.15 -7.63
C MET A 261 -12.48 -7.28 -6.77
N LEU A 262 -13.45 -6.64 -7.41
CA LEU A 262 -14.33 -5.66 -6.76
C LEU A 262 -15.58 -6.33 -6.17
N GLU A 263 -16.17 -7.27 -6.92
CA GLU A 263 -17.46 -7.90 -6.61
C GLU A 263 -17.37 -9.43 -6.73
N PRO A 264 -16.65 -10.12 -5.83
CA PRO A 264 -16.55 -11.59 -5.85
C PRO A 264 -17.91 -12.29 -5.81
N GLU A 265 -18.92 -11.68 -5.18
CA GLU A 265 -20.29 -12.19 -5.08
C GLU A 265 -21.00 -12.36 -6.43
N ARG A 266 -20.53 -11.67 -7.48
CA ARG A 266 -21.06 -11.79 -8.85
C ARG A 266 -20.40 -12.91 -9.66
N VAL A 267 -19.29 -13.46 -9.17
CA VAL A 267 -18.59 -14.57 -9.82
C VAL A 267 -19.14 -15.88 -9.24
N VAL A 268 -19.95 -16.58 -10.03
CA VAL A 268 -20.67 -17.78 -9.61
C VAL A 268 -20.57 -18.84 -10.71
N SER A 269 -20.36 -20.10 -10.32
CA SER A 269 -20.26 -21.24 -11.21
C SER A 269 -19.19 -21.09 -12.30
N GLN A 270 -18.05 -20.49 -11.95
CA GLN A 270 -16.89 -20.30 -12.84
C GLN A 270 -15.71 -21.19 -12.41
N LYS A 271 -14.84 -21.53 -13.36
CA LYS A 271 -13.49 -22.06 -13.14
C LYS A 271 -12.50 -20.91 -13.05
N VAL A 272 -11.98 -20.64 -11.86
CA VAL A 272 -11.17 -19.44 -11.59
C VAL A 272 -9.74 -19.83 -11.21
N VAL A 273 -8.77 -19.25 -11.92
CA VAL A 273 -7.35 -19.35 -11.56
C VAL A 273 -6.90 -18.07 -10.88
N ILE A 274 -6.32 -18.19 -9.70
CA ILE A 274 -5.78 -17.07 -8.92
C ILE A 274 -4.27 -17.25 -8.82
N VAL A 275 -3.51 -16.21 -9.19
CA VAL A 275 -2.05 -16.23 -9.14
C VAL A 275 -1.57 -15.33 -8.02
N GLY A 276 -0.88 -15.90 -7.02
CA GLY A 276 -0.27 -15.14 -5.93
C GLY A 276 -0.20 -15.90 -4.62
N GLY A 277 0.60 -15.41 -3.68
CA GLY A 277 0.74 -16.01 -2.35
C GLY A 277 0.86 -15.00 -1.21
N GLY A 278 0.39 -13.77 -1.44
CA GLY A 278 0.14 -12.82 -0.37
C GLY A 278 -1.28 -12.98 0.19
N ASP A 279 -1.53 -12.36 1.34
CA ASP A 279 -2.85 -12.40 2.00
C ASP A 279 -4.01 -12.02 1.06
N SER A 280 -3.83 -11.03 0.17
CA SER A 280 -4.85 -10.64 -0.80
C SER A 280 -5.21 -11.72 -1.82
N ALA A 281 -4.26 -12.56 -2.24
CA ALA A 281 -4.52 -13.67 -3.15
C ALA A 281 -5.33 -14.76 -2.45
N VAL A 282 -5.00 -15.05 -1.18
CA VAL A 282 -5.72 -16.04 -0.36
C VAL A 282 -7.11 -15.55 0.00
N GLU A 283 -7.27 -14.28 0.39
CA GLU A 283 -8.59 -13.67 0.61
C GLU A 283 -9.47 -13.78 -0.64
N ALA A 284 -8.91 -13.53 -1.83
CA ALA A 284 -9.65 -13.65 -3.07
C ALA A 284 -10.07 -15.10 -3.36
N ALA A 285 -9.16 -16.05 -3.16
CA ALA A 285 -9.45 -17.47 -3.36
C ALA A 285 -10.55 -17.96 -2.41
N LEU A 286 -10.46 -17.61 -1.13
CA LEU A 286 -11.47 -17.95 -0.13
C LEU A 286 -12.83 -17.32 -0.44
N ALA A 287 -12.87 -16.08 -0.93
CA ALA A 287 -14.11 -15.40 -1.28
C ALA A 287 -14.85 -16.06 -2.45
N LEU A 288 -14.11 -16.70 -3.37
CA LEU A 288 -14.70 -17.36 -4.54
C LEU A 288 -14.98 -18.85 -4.34
N ALA A 289 -14.25 -19.53 -3.46
CA ALA A 289 -14.26 -20.98 -3.32
C ALA A 289 -15.59 -21.59 -2.83
N GLU A 290 -16.52 -20.80 -2.30
CA GLU A 290 -17.84 -21.32 -1.91
C GLU A 290 -18.76 -21.61 -3.11
N ARG A 291 -18.56 -20.90 -4.23
CA ARG A 291 -19.50 -20.89 -5.37
C ARG A 291 -18.84 -21.20 -6.72
N ASN A 292 -17.54 -21.51 -6.72
CA ASN A 292 -16.71 -21.62 -7.91
C ASN A 292 -15.67 -22.74 -7.74
N GLU A 293 -15.15 -23.24 -8.85
CA GLU A 293 -13.96 -24.10 -8.87
C GLU A 293 -12.73 -23.20 -8.85
N VAL A 294 -11.98 -23.18 -7.74
CA VAL A 294 -10.87 -22.24 -7.54
C VAL A 294 -9.53 -22.96 -7.48
N ILE A 295 -8.62 -22.54 -8.34
CA ILE A 295 -7.21 -22.92 -8.34
C ILE A 295 -6.37 -21.75 -7.87
N LEU A 296 -5.61 -21.92 -6.79
CA LEU A 296 -4.64 -20.97 -6.30
C LEU A 296 -3.23 -21.41 -6.68
N SER A 297 -2.60 -20.71 -7.61
CA SER A 297 -1.24 -20.94 -8.07
C SER A 297 -0.25 -20.05 -7.33
N TYR A 298 0.77 -20.67 -6.73
CA TYR A 298 1.81 -19.96 -6.01
C TYR A 298 3.22 -20.51 -6.29
N ARG A 299 4.09 -19.64 -6.80
CA ARG A 299 5.47 -19.96 -7.21
C ARG A 299 6.43 -20.47 -6.13
N LYS A 300 6.04 -20.52 -4.85
CA LYS A 300 6.90 -20.99 -3.75
C LYS A 300 6.31 -22.23 -3.10
N GLU A 301 7.14 -22.93 -2.34
CA GLU A 301 6.79 -24.13 -1.59
C GLU A 301 5.74 -23.91 -0.49
N LYS A 302 5.65 -22.69 0.08
CA LYS A 302 4.75 -22.38 1.21
C LYS A 302 4.43 -20.91 1.34
N PHE A 303 3.25 -20.60 1.87
CA PHE A 303 2.86 -19.24 2.23
C PHE A 303 3.68 -18.72 3.43
N TRP A 304 4.11 -17.47 3.34
CA TRP A 304 4.95 -16.82 4.37
C TRP A 304 4.35 -15.50 4.87
N ARG A 305 3.23 -15.06 4.30
CA ARG A 305 2.72 -13.69 4.41
C ARG A 305 1.19 -13.60 4.49
N ILE A 306 0.57 -14.66 4.96
CA ILE A 306 -0.90 -14.76 5.09
C ILE A 306 -1.25 -14.71 6.57
N LYS A 307 -2.34 -14.01 6.90
CA LYS A 307 -2.82 -13.91 8.28
C LYS A 307 -3.23 -15.29 8.80
N GLN A 308 -3.07 -15.51 10.09
CA GLN A 308 -3.39 -16.79 10.74
C GLN A 308 -4.83 -17.24 10.44
N GLN A 309 -5.81 -16.34 10.60
CA GLN A 309 -7.21 -16.63 10.28
C GLN A 309 -7.42 -17.07 8.83
N ASN A 310 -6.73 -16.45 7.87
CA ASN A 310 -6.81 -16.83 6.46
C ASN A 310 -6.13 -18.18 6.19
N ARG A 311 -5.04 -18.49 6.91
CA ARG A 311 -4.37 -19.78 6.85
C ARG A 311 -5.29 -20.91 7.30
N GLU A 312 -5.97 -20.75 8.44
CA GLU A 312 -6.91 -21.73 8.97
C GLU A 312 -8.06 -21.98 8.01
N ARG A 313 -8.67 -20.91 7.49
CA ARG A 313 -9.73 -21.00 6.48
C ARG A 313 -9.25 -21.67 5.20
N LEU A 314 -8.05 -21.35 4.72
CA LEU A 314 -7.48 -21.98 3.53
C LEU A 314 -7.33 -23.49 3.71
N SER A 315 -6.75 -23.91 4.84
CA SER A 315 -6.61 -25.34 5.17
C SER A 315 -7.97 -26.05 5.19
N TYR A 316 -9.00 -25.42 5.76
CA TYR A 316 -10.37 -25.96 5.77
C TYR A 316 -10.93 -26.14 4.35
N PHE A 317 -10.85 -25.12 3.50
CA PHE A 317 -11.38 -25.20 2.12
C PHE A 317 -10.63 -26.21 1.25
N VAL A 318 -9.31 -26.35 1.45
CA VAL A 318 -8.49 -27.37 0.77
C VAL A 318 -8.90 -28.77 1.24
N ALA A 319 -9.07 -29.00 2.55
CA ALA A 319 -9.49 -30.29 3.08
C ALA A 319 -10.90 -30.70 2.59
N MET A 320 -11.77 -29.72 2.35
CA MET A 320 -13.11 -29.93 1.80
C MET A 320 -13.14 -30.07 0.26
N ASN A 321 -11.98 -30.09 -0.40
CA ASN A 321 -11.83 -30.10 -1.87
C ASN A 321 -12.59 -28.94 -2.58
N LYS A 322 -12.78 -27.81 -1.90
CA LYS A 322 -13.43 -26.61 -2.47
C LYS A 322 -12.43 -25.65 -3.13
N LEU A 323 -11.15 -25.81 -2.83
CA LEU A 323 -10.07 -24.96 -3.34
C LEU A 323 -8.82 -25.81 -3.53
N GLN A 324 -8.23 -25.77 -4.71
CA GLN A 324 -6.97 -26.46 -5.00
C GLN A 324 -5.80 -25.47 -4.94
N VAL A 325 -4.74 -25.82 -4.22
CA VAL A 325 -3.52 -25.01 -4.15
C VAL A 325 -2.39 -25.74 -4.88
N PHE A 326 -1.79 -25.07 -5.86
CA PHE A 326 -0.54 -25.51 -6.46
C PHE A 326 0.61 -24.66 -5.92
N TYR A 327 1.55 -25.33 -5.26
CA TYR A 327 2.82 -24.74 -4.84
C TYR A 327 3.89 -24.98 -5.90
N ASN A 328 4.97 -24.20 -5.82
CA ASN A 328 6.05 -24.21 -6.82
C ASN A 328 5.52 -24.09 -8.26
N SER A 329 4.41 -23.37 -8.45
CA SER A 329 3.74 -23.29 -9.74
C SER A 329 3.86 -21.92 -10.40
N ASN A 330 4.06 -21.91 -11.71
CA ASN A 330 4.15 -20.71 -12.54
C ASN A 330 3.13 -20.76 -13.67
N LEU A 331 2.34 -19.70 -13.80
CA LEU A 331 1.44 -19.51 -14.93
C LEU A 331 2.27 -19.05 -16.14
N LEU A 332 2.28 -19.83 -17.22
CA LEU A 332 3.14 -19.60 -18.38
C LEU A 332 2.41 -18.92 -19.54
N LYS A 333 1.12 -19.25 -19.72
CA LYS A 333 0.30 -18.75 -20.84
C LYS A 333 -1.17 -18.75 -20.47
N ILE A 334 -1.90 -17.78 -21.00
CA ILE A 334 -3.36 -17.70 -20.89
C ILE A 334 -3.95 -17.77 -22.31
N GLU A 335 -4.95 -18.62 -22.50
CA GLU A 335 -5.73 -18.74 -23.72
C GLU A 335 -7.20 -18.45 -23.43
N SER A 336 -8.05 -18.45 -24.46
CA SER A 336 -9.46 -18.08 -24.34
C SER A 336 -10.23 -18.95 -23.34
N ASN A 337 -9.97 -20.26 -23.32
CA ASN A 337 -10.69 -21.24 -22.49
C ASN A 337 -9.79 -22.04 -21.51
N LYS A 338 -8.47 -21.79 -21.52
CA LYS A 338 -7.53 -22.53 -20.67
C LYS A 338 -6.33 -21.69 -20.28
N VAL A 339 -5.62 -22.16 -19.27
CA VAL A 339 -4.29 -21.69 -18.87
C VAL A 339 -3.28 -22.81 -18.93
N GLN A 340 -2.02 -22.46 -19.19
CA GLN A 340 -0.91 -23.39 -19.08
C GLN A 340 -0.13 -23.11 -17.79
N LEU A 341 -0.10 -24.10 -16.90
CA LEU A 341 0.55 -24.03 -15.60
C LEU A 341 1.71 -25.02 -15.53
N GLN A 342 2.89 -24.56 -15.12
CA GLN A 342 4.01 -25.43 -14.77
C GLN A 342 4.03 -25.62 -13.25
N ILE A 343 4.13 -26.85 -12.77
CA ILE A 343 4.17 -27.19 -11.33
C ILE A 343 5.50 -27.89 -11.06
N GLY A 344 6.34 -27.29 -10.22
CA GLY A 344 7.71 -27.79 -10.01
C GLY A 344 8.48 -27.87 -11.33
N ASP A 345 9.15 -29.01 -11.54
CA ASP A 345 9.91 -29.32 -12.76
C ASP A 345 9.09 -30.16 -13.77
N ASP A 346 7.79 -30.34 -13.52
CA ASP A 346 6.92 -31.11 -14.40
C ASP A 346 6.71 -30.40 -15.75
N ARG A 347 6.25 -31.17 -16.73
CA ARG A 347 5.82 -30.60 -18.02
C ARG A 347 4.63 -29.65 -17.79
N PRO A 348 4.58 -28.51 -18.51
CA PRO A 348 3.44 -27.62 -18.44
C PRO A 348 2.13 -28.36 -18.73
N THR A 349 1.14 -28.13 -17.87
CA THR A 349 -0.19 -28.75 -17.95
C THR A 349 -1.23 -27.69 -18.29
N ASP A 350 -2.13 -28.05 -19.18
CA ASP A 350 -3.26 -27.20 -19.56
C ASP A 350 -4.43 -27.43 -18.60
N LEU A 351 -4.99 -26.35 -18.07
CA LEU A 351 -6.13 -26.35 -17.16
C LEU A 351 -7.23 -25.46 -17.73
N GLU A 352 -8.44 -25.99 -17.86
CA GLU A 352 -9.60 -25.20 -18.27
C GLU A 352 -9.89 -24.10 -17.24
N ASN A 353 -10.25 -22.92 -17.73
CA ASN A 353 -10.64 -21.83 -16.86
C ASN A 353 -11.51 -20.79 -17.59
N ASP A 354 -12.34 -20.10 -16.82
CA ASP A 354 -13.18 -19.00 -17.31
C ASP A 354 -12.57 -17.64 -16.94
N LEU A 355 -11.93 -17.52 -15.77
CA LEU A 355 -11.36 -16.27 -15.28
C LEU A 355 -9.95 -16.47 -14.71
N VAL A 356 -9.14 -15.41 -14.79
CA VAL A 356 -7.81 -15.35 -14.15
C VAL A 356 -7.71 -14.08 -13.31
N TYR A 357 -7.39 -14.23 -12.02
CA TYR A 357 -7.05 -13.09 -11.16
C TYR A 357 -5.56 -13.11 -10.78
N ILE A 358 -4.84 -12.03 -11.10
CA ILE A 358 -3.40 -11.90 -10.83
C ILE A 358 -3.17 -10.98 -9.63
N PHE A 359 -2.74 -11.56 -8.50
CA PHE A 359 -2.37 -10.87 -7.27
C PHE A 359 -0.85 -11.01 -7.00
N ALA A 360 -0.03 -10.61 -7.97
CA ALA A 360 1.43 -10.68 -7.91
C ALA A 360 2.10 -9.53 -7.11
N GLY A 361 1.30 -8.63 -6.52
CA GLY A 361 1.75 -7.41 -5.84
C GLY A 361 1.69 -6.18 -6.74
N GLY A 362 2.14 -5.03 -6.22
CA GLY A 362 2.29 -3.79 -6.98
C GLY A 362 3.76 -3.46 -7.20
N GLU A 363 4.05 -2.70 -8.26
CA GLU A 363 5.39 -2.18 -8.53
C GLU A 363 5.47 -0.71 -8.13
N LEU A 364 6.61 -0.35 -7.54
CA LEU A 364 6.94 1.06 -7.39
C LEU A 364 6.97 1.70 -8.77
N PRO A 365 6.46 2.93 -8.93
CA PRO A 365 6.50 3.64 -10.20
C PRO A 365 7.92 4.17 -10.48
N MET A 366 8.88 3.24 -10.60
CA MET A 366 10.32 3.52 -10.67
C MET A 366 10.67 4.41 -11.84
N GLN A 367 10.04 4.20 -13.00
CA GLN A 367 10.26 5.05 -14.16
C GLN A 367 9.83 6.50 -13.91
N PHE A 368 8.69 6.70 -13.23
CA PHE A 368 8.19 8.02 -12.88
C PHE A 368 9.11 8.73 -11.88
N LEU A 369 9.52 8.02 -10.81
CA LEU A 369 10.44 8.55 -9.80
C LEU A 369 11.80 8.91 -10.41
N LYS A 370 12.36 8.03 -11.25
CA LYS A 370 13.62 8.28 -11.99
C LYS A 370 13.50 9.47 -12.94
N LYS A 371 12.40 9.59 -13.69
CA LYS A 371 12.15 10.75 -14.58
C LYS A 371 12.03 12.06 -13.79
N THR A 372 11.51 12.01 -12.57
CA THR A 372 11.43 13.16 -11.65
C THR A 372 12.79 13.50 -11.04
N GLY A 373 13.76 12.57 -11.05
CA GLY A 373 15.08 12.72 -10.44
C GLY A 373 15.15 12.26 -8.97
N VAL A 374 14.08 11.64 -8.46
CA VAL A 374 14.06 11.07 -7.11
C VAL A 374 14.98 9.84 -7.07
N LEU A 375 15.97 9.87 -6.19
CA LEU A 375 16.88 8.77 -5.96
C LEU A 375 16.16 7.63 -5.23
N VAL A 376 16.16 6.46 -5.85
CA VAL A 376 15.64 5.23 -5.26
C VAL A 376 16.77 4.23 -5.15
N THR A 377 16.97 3.70 -3.95
CA THR A 377 17.96 2.64 -3.70
C THR A 377 17.24 1.39 -3.25
N GLU A 378 17.74 0.24 -3.69
CA GLU A 378 17.38 -1.03 -3.08
C GLU A 378 18.03 -1.11 -1.70
N ARG A 379 17.21 -1.24 -0.67
CA ARG A 379 17.65 -1.27 0.73
C ARG A 379 17.36 -2.62 1.34
N PHE A 380 18.39 -3.31 1.83
CA PHE A 380 18.31 -4.61 2.49
C PHE A 380 18.40 -4.41 3.99
N GLY A 381 17.40 -4.89 4.74
CA GLY A 381 17.41 -4.76 6.20
C GLY A 381 17.47 -3.31 6.72
N TYR A 382 17.01 -2.34 5.93
CA TYR A 382 17.17 -0.93 6.30
C TYR A 382 16.32 -0.59 7.51
N THR A 383 17.00 -0.02 8.50
CA THR A 383 16.50 0.23 9.83
C THR A 383 16.10 1.68 9.95
N MET A 384 14.79 1.97 9.94
CA MET A 384 14.26 3.30 10.25
C MET A 384 14.31 3.52 11.76
N ARG A 385 15.02 4.57 12.17
CA ARG A 385 15.06 5.09 13.54
C ARG A 385 14.06 6.23 13.68
N LYS A 386 13.63 6.52 14.91
CA LYS A 386 12.62 7.56 15.19
C LYS A 386 13.13 8.97 14.88
N TYR A 387 14.43 9.19 15.00
CA TYR A 387 15.11 10.46 14.73
C TYR A 387 16.46 10.25 14.01
N GLY A 388 16.47 9.59 12.85
CA GLY A 388 17.71 9.35 12.11
C GLY A 388 17.53 9.06 10.63
#